data_AF-K1SV58-F1
#
_entry.id   AF-K1SV58-F1
#
_cell.length_a   1.000
_cell.length_b   1.000
_cell.length_c   1.000
_cell.angle_alpha   90.00
_cell.angle_beta   90.00
_cell.angle_gamma   90.00
#
_symmetry.space_group_name_H-M   'P 1'
#
loop_
_entity.id
_entity.type
_entity.pdbx_description
1 polymer ?
#
loop_
_entity_poly.entity_id
_entity_poly.type
_entity_poly.pdbx_seq_one_letter_code
_entity_poly.pdbx_strand_id
1 'polypeptide(L)' 'DTAAKFDVSYSQVYNWVRKYDTCGLEGLTDKRGHHKSDNEVDELERLRRENLRLKRQLEEKDMVVELLKKVKEFERM' A
#
# COMPACT_ATOMS: atom_id res chain seq x y z
N ASP A 1 24.20 -17.58 11.82
CA ASP A 1 24.58 -18.87 11.21
C ASP A 1 23.81 -19.20 9.93
N THR A 2 22.47 -19.18 9.93
CA THR A 2 21.68 -19.52 8.71
C THR A 2 21.88 -18.53 7.55
N ALA A 3 21.92 -17.22 7.82
CA ALA A 3 22.07 -16.19 6.78
C ALA A 3 23.42 -16.30 6.04
N ALA A 4 24.51 -16.48 6.78
CA ALA A 4 25.86 -16.67 6.21
C ALA A 4 25.99 -18.00 5.45
N LYS A 5 25.26 -19.05 5.86
CA LYS A 5 25.29 -20.38 5.23
C LYS A 5 24.66 -20.41 3.83
N PHE A 6 23.68 -19.54 3.58
CA PHE A 6 22.95 -19.48 2.31
C PHE A 6 23.24 -18.22 1.50
N ASP A 7 24.25 -17.43 1.90
CA ASP A 7 24.61 -16.15 1.27
C ASP A 7 23.40 -15.21 1.08
N VAL A 8 22.56 -15.14 2.13
CA VAL A 8 21.40 -14.27 2.17
C VAL A 8 21.53 -13.25 3.28
N SER A 9 21.05 -12.04 3.04
CA SER A 9 21.03 -11.01 4.07
C SER A 9 20.14 -11.40 5.25
N TYR A 10 20.52 -10.95 6.45
CA TYR A 10 19.71 -11.12 7.66
C TYR A 10 18.26 -10.60 7.46
N SER A 11 18.10 -9.49 6.76
CA SER A 11 16.78 -8.90 6.46
C SER A 11 15.88 -9.83 5.63
N GLN A 12 16.45 -10.63 4.72
CA GLN A 12 15.69 -11.62 3.94
C GLN A 12 15.20 -12.77 4.84
N VAL A 13 16.08 -13.30 5.69
CA VAL A 13 15.73 -14.37 6.65
C VAL A 13 14.66 -13.89 7.62
N TYR A 14 14.80 -12.67 8.16
CA TYR A 14 13.81 -12.07 9.04
C TYR A 14 12.44 -11.89 8.37
N ASN A 15 12.43 -11.47 7.10
CA ASN A 15 11.18 -11.36 6.32
C ASN A 15 10.54 -12.73 6.06
N TRP A 16 11.31 -13.78 5.81
CA TRP A 16 10.79 -15.14 5.63
C TRP A 16 10.19 -15.69 6.92
N VAL A 17 10.89 -15.57 8.04
CA VAL A 17 10.39 -16.03 9.35
C VAL A 17 9.08 -15.32 9.68
N ARG A 18 9.03 -13.99 9.54
CA ARG A 18 7.81 -13.23 9.80
C ARG A 18 6.63 -13.68 8.92
N LYS A 19 6.87 -13.91 7.62
CA LYS A 19 5.83 -14.37 6.69
C LYS A 19 5.34 -15.79 7.00
N TYR A 20 6.25 -16.64 7.44
CA TYR A 20 5.95 -18.00 7.86
C TYR A 20 5.14 -18.02 9.15
N ASP A 21 5.49 -17.19 10.13
CA ASP A 21 4.75 -17.09 11.38
C ASP A 21 3.32 -16.56 11.16
N THR A 22 3.12 -15.68 10.17
CA THR A 22 1.79 -15.10 9.89
C THR A 22 0.92 -15.96 8.99
N CYS A 23 1.50 -16.63 7.98
CA CYS A 23 0.74 -17.26 6.89
C CYS A 23 1.21 -18.69 6.59
N GLY A 24 2.05 -19.28 7.44
CA GLY A 24 2.64 -20.60 7.23
C GLY A 24 3.43 -20.70 5.93
N LEU A 25 3.44 -21.90 5.34
CA LEU A 25 4.16 -22.19 4.11
C LEU A 25 3.68 -21.34 2.92
N GLU A 26 2.38 -21.02 2.86
CA GLU A 26 1.78 -20.20 1.80
C GLU A 26 2.31 -18.76 1.79
N GLY A 27 2.76 -18.25 2.95
CA GLY A 27 3.39 -16.93 3.08
C GLY A 27 4.77 -16.84 2.42
N LEU A 28 5.44 -17.98 2.19
CA LEU A 28 6.76 -18.06 1.56
C LEU A 28 6.68 -18.26 0.04
N THR A 29 5.50 -18.53 -0.51
CA THR A 29 5.29 -18.70 -1.96
C THR A 29 5.70 -17.42 -2.72
N ASP A 30 6.47 -17.56 -3.79
CA ASP A 30 6.86 -16.43 -4.62
C ASP A 30 5.65 -15.90 -5.41
N LYS A 31 5.17 -14.70 -5.04
CA LYS A 31 4.06 -14.00 -5.70
C LYS A 31 4.54 -12.82 -6.55
N ARG A 32 5.84 -12.74 -6.87
CA ARG A 32 6.35 -11.67 -7.76
C ARG A 32 5.68 -11.76 -9.14
N GLY A 33 5.19 -10.62 -9.64
CA GLY A 33 4.46 -10.54 -10.91
C GLY A 33 2.98 -10.92 -10.85
N HIS A 34 2.53 -11.58 -9.78
CA HIS A 34 1.12 -11.87 -9.56
C HIS A 34 0.51 -10.84 -8.62
N HIS A 35 -0.48 -10.08 -9.11
CA HIS A 35 -1.25 -9.19 -8.24
C HIS A 35 -2.02 -10.06 -7.24
N LYS A 36 -1.78 -9.86 -5.93
CA LYS A 36 -2.60 -10.48 -4.88
C LYS A 36 -4.05 -10.10 -5.16
N SER A 37 -4.92 -11.10 -5.28
CA SER A 37 -6.35 -10.88 -5.39
C SER A 37 -6.88 -10.25 -4.09
N ASP A 38 -7.97 -9.48 -4.13
CA ASP A 38 -8.49 -8.75 -2.95
C ASP A 38 -8.78 -9.67 -1.74
N ASN A 39 -8.97 -10.96 -1.96
CA ASN A 39 -9.16 -11.98 -0.92
C ASN A 39 -7.84 -12.45 -0.26
N GLU A 40 -6.68 -12.16 -0.86
CA GLU A 40 -5.34 -12.50 -0.35
C GLU A 40 -4.60 -11.29 0.23
N VAL A 41 -5.22 -10.11 0.19
CA VAL A 41 -4.66 -8.87 0.73
C VAL A 41 -5.13 -8.75 2.18
N ASP A 42 -4.18 -8.71 3.11
CA ASP A 42 -4.44 -8.45 4.53
C ASP A 42 -5.31 -7.20 4.69
N GLU A 43 -6.22 -7.21 5.66
CA GLU A 43 -7.21 -6.14 5.85
C GLU A 43 -6.54 -4.77 5.95
N LEU A 44 -5.38 -4.72 6.61
CA LEU A 44 -4.55 -3.53 6.74
C LEU A 44 -4.08 -2.98 5.38
N GLU A 45 -3.71 -3.86 4.45
CA GLU A 45 -3.22 -3.45 3.14
C GLU A 45 -4.37 -3.02 2.21
N ARG A 46 -5.54 -3.66 2.33
CA ARG A 46 -6.77 -3.17 1.68
C ARG A 46 -7.14 -1.77 2.17
N LEU A 47 -7.15 -1.56 3.49
CA LEU A 47 -7.45 -0.26 4.09
C LEU A 47 -6.44 0.82 3.67
N ARG A 48 -5.15 0.49 3.54
CA ARG A 48 -4.13 1.44 3.04
C ARG A 48 -4.41 1.86 1.60
N ARG A 49 -4.78 0.93 0.72
CA ARG A 49 -5.13 1.24 -0.68
C ARG A 49 -6.36 2.13 -0.76
N GLU A 50 -7.39 1.80 0.02
CA GLU A 50 -8.61 2.60 0.09
C GLU A 50 -8.33 4.00 0.65
N ASN A 51 -7.53 4.11 1.71
CA ASN A 51 -7.13 5.40 2.28
C ASN A 51 -6.39 6.27 1.26
N LEU A 52 -5.48 5.68 0.47
CA LEU A 52 -4.76 6.40 -0.59
C LEU A 52 -5.73 6.92 -1.67
N ARG A 53 -6.68 6.08 -2.09
CA ARG A 53 -7.71 6.46 -3.06
C ARG A 53 -8.60 7.59 -2.54
N LEU A 54 -9.04 7.51 -1.29
CA LEU A 54 -9.88 8.53 -0.66
C LEU A 54 -9.14 9.86 -0.48
N LYS A 55 -7.86 9.83 -0.08
CA LYS A 55 -7.03 11.05 0.03
C LYS A 55 -6.92 11.78 -1.30
N ARG A 56 -6.66 11.05 -2.39
CA ARG A 56 -6.61 11.64 -3.74
C ARG A 56 -7.94 12.28 -4.14
N GLN A 57 -9.06 11.61 -3.85
CA GLN A 57 -10.39 12.18 -4.12
C GLN A 57 -10.68 13.43 -3.27
N LEU A 58 -10.15 13.48 -2.05
CA LEU A 58 -10.28 14.65 -1.17
C LEU A 58 -9.48 15.82 -1.75
N GLU A 59 -8.22 15.60 -2.13
CA GLU A 59 -7.37 16.60 -2.78
C GLU A 59 -8.01 17.16 -4.06
N GLU A 60 -8.56 16.29 -4.92
CA GLU A 60 -9.26 16.71 -6.14
C GLU A 60 -10.48 17.59 -5.83
N LYS A 61 -11.27 17.24 -4.80
CA LYS A 61 -12.43 18.04 -4.37
C LYS A 61 -12.01 19.39 -3.79
N ASP A 62 -10.97 19.41 -2.97
CA ASP A 62 -10.47 20.64 -2.36
C ASP A 62 -9.97 21.61 -3.44
N MET A 63 -9.26 21.11 -4.46
CA MET A 63 -8.84 21.93 -5.61
C MET A 63 -10.03 22.53 -6.36
N VAL A 64 -11.10 21.76 -6.58
CA VAL A 64 -12.32 22.25 -7.25
C VAL A 64 -12.99 23.34 -6.42
N VAL A 65 -13.06 23.17 -5.09
CA VAL A 65 -13.61 24.18 -4.18
C VAL A 65 -12.80 25.48 -4.25
N GLU A 66 -11.47 25.39 -4.21
CA GLU A 66 -10.61 26.56 -4.32
C GLU A 66 -10.74 27.27 -5.67
N LEU A 67 -10.87 26.51 -6.77
CA LEU A 67 -11.12 27.08 -8.09
C LEU A 67 -12.45 27.85 -8.13
N LEU A 68 -13.51 27.27 -7.56
CA LEU A 68 -14.83 27.91 -7.51
C LEU A 68 -14.83 29.20 -6.68
N LYS A 69 -14.06 29.25 -5.58
CA LYS A 69 -13.89 30.49 -4.80
C LYS A 69 -13.25 31.58 -5.65
N LYS A 70 -12.16 31.27 -6.37
CA LYS A 70 -11.49 32.23 -7.26
C LYS A 70 -12.40 32.74 -8.37
N VAL A 71 -13.18 31.86 -9.00
CA VAL A 71 -14.15 32.27 -10.04
C VAL A 71 -15.15 33.29 -9.48
N LYS A 72 -15.71 33.03 -8.28
CA LYS A 72 -16.64 33.96 -7.62
C LYS A 72 -16.01 35.30 -7.26
N GLU A 73 -14.72 35.33 -6.92
CA GLU A 73 -14.00 36.57 -6.68
C GLU A 73 -13.88 37.40 -7.97
N PHE A 74 -13.52 36.77 -9.09
CA PHE A 74 -13.45 37.45 -10.39
C PHE A 74 -14.81 37.94 -10.89
N GLU A 75 -15.91 37.21 -10.64
CA GLU A 75 -17.27 37.65 -11.01
C GLU A 75 -17.78 38.85 -10.20
N ARG A 76 -17.14 39.18 -9.06
CA ARG A 76 -17.52 40.29 -8.18
C ARG A 76 -16.68 41.55 -8.39
N MET A 77 -15.64 41.50 -9.24
CA MET A 77 -14.85 42.65 -9.67
C MET A 77 -15.46 43.29 -10.92
#